data_AF-A0A1M8A221-F1
#
_entry.id   AF-A0A1M8A221-F1
#
_cell.length_a   1.000
_cell.length_b   1.000
_cell.length_c   1.000
_cell.angle_alpha   90.00
_cell.angle_beta   90.00
_cell.angle_gamma   90.00
#
_symmetry.space_group_name_H-M   'P 1'
#
loop_
_entity.id
_entity.type
_entity.pdbx_description
1 polymer ?
#
loop_
_entity_poly.entity_id
_entity_poly.type
_entity_poly.pdbx_seq_one_letter_code
_entity_poly.pdbx_strand_id
1 'polypeptide(L)'
;MSTVAQKASASALFSLASLEAAATRLPARHVADKVIHELRSTRNHKDTLSGSLVDMVDLYVQHVPTSSKILADMELLLRSKRIHTSLMEMYNPLYGMSEQERIRATARTVGLDVPQAHL
;
A
#
# COMPACT_ATOMS: atom_id res chain seq x y z
N MET A 1 15.40 28.70 14.11
CA MET A 1 14.46 27.70 14.64
C MET A 1 13.94 26.90 13.46
N SER A 2 14.19 25.58 13.38
CA SER A 2 13.65 24.78 12.27
C SER A 2 12.14 24.58 12.42
N THR A 3 11.41 24.65 11.32
CA THR A 3 9.94 24.53 11.31
C THR A 3 9.51 23.08 11.59
N VAL A 4 8.27 22.89 12.05
CA VAL A 4 7.70 21.54 12.31
C VAL A 4 7.79 20.66 11.05
N ALA A 5 7.57 21.25 9.87
CA ALA A 5 7.73 20.58 8.58
C ALA A 5 9.18 20.11 8.32
N GLN A 6 10.18 20.93 8.66
CA GLN A 6 11.60 20.56 8.53
C GLN A 6 12.03 19.46 9.51
N LYS A 7 11.45 19.43 10.72
CA LYS A 7 11.68 18.33 11.67
C LYS A 7 11.02 17.03 11.21
N ALA A 8 9.79 17.11 10.69
CA ALA A 8 9.07 15.95 10.16
C ALA A 8 9.79 15.35 8.94
N SER A 9 10.21 16.19 7.99
CA SER A 9 10.96 15.73 6.81
C SER A 9 12.32 15.14 7.19
N ALA A 10 13.07 15.77 8.11
CA ALA A 10 14.33 15.22 8.61
C ALA A 10 14.13 13.86 9.33
N SER A 11 13.05 13.71 10.11
CA SER A 11 12.73 12.44 10.78
C SER A 11 12.36 11.34 9.79
N ALA A 12 11.64 11.68 8.72
CA ALA A 12 11.29 10.74 7.65
C ALA A 12 12.53 10.30 6.86
N LEU A 13 13.44 11.23 6.56
CA LEU A 13 14.72 10.91 5.92
C LEU A 13 15.62 10.03 6.80
N PHE A 14 15.67 10.31 8.11
CA PHE A 14 16.41 9.47 9.07
C PHE A 14 15.81 8.06 9.19
N SER A 15 14.49 7.96 9.17
CA SER A 15 13.77 6.68 9.14
C SER A 15 14.07 5.91 7.86
N LEU A 16 14.07 6.57 6.70
CA LEU A 16 14.36 5.96 5.41
C LEU A 16 15.81 5.45 5.33
N ALA A 17 16.78 6.26 5.77
CA ALA A 17 18.19 5.86 5.82
C ALA A 17 18.44 4.73 6.85
N SER A 18 17.72 4.75 7.97
CA SER A 18 17.76 3.65 8.95
C SER A 18 17.13 2.37 8.40
N LEU A 19 16.09 2.50 7.57
CA LEU A 19 15.46 1.37 6.88
C LEU A 19 16.39 0.79 5.80
N GLU A 20 17.11 1.64 5.06
CA GLU A 20 18.11 1.21 4.07
C GLU A 20 19.32 0.51 4.74
N ALA A 21 19.78 1.04 5.88
CA ALA A 21 20.81 0.41 6.71
C ALA A 21 20.32 -0.88 7.41
N ALA A 22 19.04 -1.00 7.74
CA ALA A 22 18.45 -2.21 8.30
C ALA A 22 18.19 -3.28 7.23
N ALA A 23 17.76 -2.88 6.03
CA ALA A 23 17.53 -3.76 4.88
C ALA A 23 18.81 -4.45 4.40
N THR A 24 19.96 -3.78 4.56
CA THR A 24 21.28 -4.34 4.26
C THR A 24 21.83 -5.26 5.35
N ARG A 25 21.31 -5.16 6.59
CA ARG A 25 21.75 -5.95 7.75
C ARG A 25 20.89 -7.19 8.02
N LEU A 26 19.61 -7.15 7.63
CA LEU A 26 18.68 -8.27 7.84
C LEU A 26 18.81 -9.30 6.71
N PRO A 27 18.68 -10.61 7.02
CA PRO A 27 18.69 -11.65 5.99
C PRO A 27 17.51 -11.47 5.04
N ALA A 28 17.73 -11.66 3.73
CA ALA A 28 16.73 -11.46 2.68
C ALA A 28 15.41 -12.21 2.95
N ARG A 29 15.47 -13.38 3.57
CA ARG A 29 14.30 -14.17 3.98
C ARG A 29 13.37 -13.42 4.95
N HIS A 30 13.92 -12.75 5.94
CA HIS A 30 13.10 -12.01 6.91
C HIS A 30 12.39 -10.82 6.27
N VAL A 31 13.00 -10.19 5.27
CA VAL A 31 12.36 -9.12 4.50
C VAL A 31 11.28 -9.70 3.57
N ALA A 32 11.54 -10.85 2.96
CA ALA A 32 10.54 -11.59 2.17
C ALA A 32 9.29 -11.94 2.99
N ASP A 33 9.45 -12.42 4.22
CA ASP A 33 8.30 -12.73 5.10
C ASP A 33 7.41 -11.50 5.33
N LYS A 34 8.01 -10.32 5.47
CA LYS A 34 7.27 -9.06 5.61
C LYS A 34 6.55 -8.68 4.32
N VAL A 35 7.20 -8.83 3.17
CA VAL A 35 6.57 -8.63 1.85
C VAL A 35 5.37 -9.56 1.69
N ILE A 36 5.52 -10.84 2.00
CA ILE A 36 4.45 -11.84 1.95
C ILE A 36 3.31 -11.47 2.88
N HIS A 37 3.62 -11.01 4.10
CA HIS A 37 2.63 -10.53 5.04
C HIS A 37 1.85 -9.34 4.50
N GLU A 38 2.53 -8.31 3.98
CA GLU A 38 1.86 -7.13 3.41
C GLU A 38 1.03 -7.51 2.17
N LEU A 39 1.49 -8.42 1.31
CA LEU A 39 0.72 -8.93 0.16
C LEU A 39 -0.59 -9.60 0.59
N ARG A 40 -0.57 -10.43 1.64
CA ARG A 40 -1.76 -11.08 2.21
C ARG A 40 -2.67 -10.11 2.94
N SER A 41 -2.10 -9.06 3.54
CA SER A 41 -2.83 -8.03 4.29
C SER A 41 -3.53 -7.00 3.39
N THR A 42 -3.24 -6.98 2.08
CA THR A 42 -3.89 -6.04 1.16
C THR A 42 -5.37 -6.38 0.91
N ARG A 43 -6.25 -5.38 0.92
CA ARG A 43 -7.71 -5.56 0.72
C ARG A 43 -8.07 -6.21 -0.62
N ASN A 44 -7.32 -5.91 -1.68
CA ASN A 44 -7.55 -6.45 -3.02
C ASN A 44 -6.81 -7.78 -3.26
N HIS A 45 -6.57 -8.55 -2.20
CA HIS A 45 -5.98 -9.88 -2.27
C HIS A 45 -6.84 -10.77 -3.18
N LYS A 46 -6.28 -11.17 -4.33
CA LYS A 46 -6.79 -12.28 -5.12
C LYS A 46 -5.87 -13.45 -4.84
N ASP A 47 -6.39 -14.50 -4.20
CA ASP A 47 -5.62 -15.65 -3.71
C ASP A 47 -4.68 -16.23 -4.78
N THR A 48 -5.11 -16.26 -6.05
CA THR A 48 -4.32 -16.76 -7.19
C THR A 48 -3.13 -15.86 -7.55
N LEU A 49 -3.34 -14.54 -7.62
CA LEU A 49 -2.27 -13.58 -7.95
C LEU A 49 -1.27 -13.48 -6.81
N SER A 50 -1.75 -13.53 -5.57
CA SER A 50 -0.87 -13.47 -4.40
C SER A 50 -0.04 -14.74 -4.25
N GLY A 51 -0.57 -15.93 -4.59
CA GLY A 51 0.23 -17.15 -4.67
C GLY A 51 1.41 -16.99 -5.65
N SER A 52 1.12 -16.54 -6.88
CA SER A 52 2.16 -16.32 -7.89
C SER A 52 3.20 -15.26 -7.47
N LEU A 53 2.80 -14.20 -6.76
CA LEU A 53 3.72 -13.19 -6.23
C LEU A 53 4.57 -13.72 -5.06
N VAL A 54 4.00 -14.58 -4.20
CA VAL A 54 4.74 -15.24 -3.12
C VAL A 54 5.81 -16.16 -3.71
N ASP A 55 5.45 -16.99 -4.70
CA ASP A 55 6.39 -17.87 -5.40
C ASP A 55 7.51 -17.06 -6.09
N MET A 56 7.16 -15.92 -6.68
CA MET A 56 8.15 -14.99 -7.28
C MET A 56 9.12 -14.45 -6.23
N VAL A 57 8.63 -14.04 -5.06
CA VAL A 57 9.46 -13.53 -3.96
C VAL A 57 10.43 -14.61 -3.48
N ASP A 58 9.96 -15.84 -3.30
CA ASP A 58 10.80 -16.97 -2.90
C ASP A 58 11.88 -17.29 -3.95
N LEU A 59 11.53 -17.26 -5.24
CA LEU A 59 12.48 -17.42 -6.33
C LEU A 59 13.54 -16.29 -6.30
N TYR A 60 13.12 -15.06 -6.04
CA TYR A 60 13.99 -13.88 -6.00
C TYR A 60 15.00 -13.94 -4.84
N VAL A 61 14.55 -14.39 -3.67
CA VAL A 61 15.42 -14.61 -2.50
C VAL A 61 16.51 -15.66 -2.79
N GLN A 62 16.17 -16.69 -3.56
CA GLN A 62 17.08 -17.80 -3.86
C GLN A 62 18.13 -17.45 -4.92
N HIS A 63 17.75 -16.67 -5.94
CA HIS A 63 18.57 -16.48 -7.14
C HIS A 63 19.30 -15.14 -7.20
N VAL A 64 18.82 -14.11 -6.49
CA VAL A 64 19.37 -12.74 -6.61
C VAL A 64 20.14 -12.37 -5.34
N PRO A 65 21.48 -12.17 -5.41
CA PRO A 65 22.31 -11.82 -4.25
C PRO A 65 22.01 -10.42 -3.68
N THR A 66 21.41 -9.52 -4.48
CA THR A 66 20.96 -8.17 -4.08
C THR A 66 19.45 -8.13 -3.77
N SER A 67 18.84 -9.28 -3.46
CA SER A 67 17.39 -9.37 -3.22
C SER A 67 16.92 -8.57 -1.99
N SER A 68 17.74 -8.43 -0.96
CA SER A 68 17.34 -7.79 0.31
C SER A 68 16.88 -6.34 0.13
N LYS A 69 17.61 -5.53 -0.65
CA LYS A 69 17.24 -4.13 -0.91
C LYS A 69 15.93 -4.03 -1.69
N ILE A 70 15.81 -4.79 -2.77
CA ILE A 70 14.63 -4.78 -3.63
C ILE A 70 13.39 -5.23 -2.85
N LEU A 71 13.52 -6.25 -2.01
CA LEU A 71 12.45 -6.72 -1.14
C LEU A 71 12.07 -5.68 -0.08
N ALA A 72 13.04 -4.91 0.43
CA ALA A 72 12.75 -3.83 1.38
C ALA A 72 12.00 -2.67 0.72
N ASP A 73 12.40 -2.28 -0.50
CA ASP A 73 11.68 -1.27 -1.28
C ASP A 73 10.26 -1.72 -1.62
N MET A 74 10.08 -3.01 -1.96
CA MET A 74 8.76 -3.61 -2.16
C MET A 74 7.92 -3.62 -0.88
N GLU A 75 8.50 -3.98 0.26
CA GLU A 75 7.83 -3.96 1.56
C GLU A 75 7.31 -2.57 1.89
N LEU A 76 8.15 -1.55 1.71
CA LEU A 76 7.80 -0.15 1.94
C LEU A 76 6.66 0.29 1.02
N LEU A 77 6.72 -0.06 -0.26
CA LEU A 77 5.68 0.26 -1.24
C LEU A 77 4.34 -0.38 -0.86
N LEU A 78 4.34 -1.66 -0.51
CA LEU A 78 3.11 -2.40 -0.17
C LEU A 78 2.49 -1.86 1.12
N ARG A 79 3.30 -1.60 2.14
CA ARG A 79 2.83 -0.96 3.38
C ARG A 79 2.24 0.42 3.11
N SER A 80 2.92 1.25 2.32
CA SER A 80 2.45 2.59 1.95
C SER A 80 1.11 2.53 1.22
N LYS A 81 0.96 1.60 0.27
CA LYS A 81 -0.32 1.36 -0.43
C LYS A 81 -1.44 0.98 0.53
N ARG A 82 -1.19 0.06 1.47
CA ARG A 82 -2.20 -0.35 2.46
C ARG A 82 -2.65 0.83 3.32
N ILE A 83 -1.72 1.62 3.84
CA ILE A 83 -2.03 2.81 4.64
C ILE A 83 -2.80 3.83 3.79
N HIS A 84 -2.37 4.09 2.56
CA HIS A 84 -3.05 5.00 1.65
C HIS A 84 -4.50 4.57 1.39
N THR A 85 -4.75 3.29 1.12
CA THR A 85 -6.10 2.76 0.94
C THR A 85 -6.95 2.98 2.18
N SER A 86 -6.43 2.68 3.38
CA SER A 86 -7.17 2.92 4.64
C SER A 86 -7.50 4.41 4.86
N LEU A 87 -6.57 5.31 4.53
CA LEU A 87 -6.82 6.76 4.63
C LEU A 87 -7.88 7.22 3.63
N MET A 88 -7.84 6.70 2.40
CA MET A 88 -8.85 7.02 1.39
C MET A 88 -10.24 6.55 1.81
N GLU A 89 -10.36 5.36 2.39
CA GLU A 89 -11.64 4.86 2.91
C GLU A 89 -12.20 5.73 4.05
N MET A 90 -11.33 6.21 4.94
CA MET A 90 -11.75 7.00 6.10
C MET A 90 -12.14 8.44 5.74
N TYR A 91 -11.41 9.08 4.82
CA TYR A 91 -11.61 10.49 4.49
C TYR A 91 -12.43 10.72 3.22
N ASN A 92 -12.54 9.73 2.34
CA ASN A 92 -13.31 9.82 1.11
C ASN A 92 -14.36 8.70 1.03
N PRO A 93 -15.59 8.93 1.53
CA PRO A 93 -16.64 7.92 1.51
C PRO A 93 -17.11 7.54 0.09
N LEU A 94 -16.73 8.33 -0.92
CA LEU A 94 -17.02 8.05 -2.33
C LEU A 94 -15.89 7.26 -3.02
N TYR A 95 -14.82 6.91 -2.30
CA TYR A 95 -13.66 6.21 -2.85
C TYR A 95 -14.03 4.82 -3.35
N GLY A 96 -13.62 4.49 -4.58
CA GLY A 96 -13.87 3.19 -5.21
C GLY A 96 -15.29 3.01 -5.78
N MET A 97 -16.18 4.01 -5.66
CA MET A 97 -17.51 3.97 -6.27
C MET A 97 -17.45 4.24 -7.78
N SER A 98 -18.29 3.53 -8.53
CA SER A 98 -18.57 3.86 -9.93
C SER A 98 -19.19 5.26 -10.03
N GLU A 99 -19.13 5.86 -11.21
CA GLU A 99 -19.67 7.20 -11.41
C GLU A 99 -21.17 7.30 -11.08
N GLN A 100 -21.94 6.29 -11.49
CA GLN A 100 -23.38 6.21 -11.21
C GLN A 100 -23.66 6.13 -9.71
N GLU A 101 -22.87 5.36 -8.97
CA GLU A 101 -22.98 5.26 -7.51
C GLU A 101 -22.60 6.56 -6.81
N ARG A 102 -21.54 7.25 -7.27
CA ARG A 102 -21.17 8.56 -6.72
C ARG A 102 -22.27 9.59 -6.92
N ILE A 103 -22.88 9.65 -8.11
CA ILE A 103 -23.98 10.58 -8.41
C ILE A 103 -25.16 10.31 -7.47
N ARG A 104 -25.55 9.03 -7.29
CA ARG A 104 -26.60 8.64 -6.34
C ARG A 104 -26.26 8.99 -4.89
N ALA A 105 -25.05 8.69 -4.44
CA ALA A 105 -24.60 8.99 -3.08
C ALA A 105 -24.63 10.50 -2.81
N THR A 106 -24.22 11.30 -3.80
CA THR A 106 -24.22 12.77 -3.71
C THR A 106 -25.64 13.34 -3.71
N ALA A 107 -26.53 12.81 -4.56
CA ALA A 107 -27.94 13.20 -4.57
C ALA A 107 -28.61 12.95 -3.22
N ARG A 108 -28.33 11.81 -2.57
CA ARG A 108 -28.89 11.47 -1.25
C ARG A 108 -28.43 12.41 -0.15
N THR A 109 -27.21 12.95 -0.23
CA THR A 109 -26.72 13.95 0.74
C THR A 109 -27.57 15.21 0.76
N VAL A 110 -28.23 15.55 -0.34
CA VAL A 110 -29.15 16.70 -0.45
C VAL A 110 -30.62 16.31 -0.42
N GLY A 111 -30.94 15.05 -0.09
CA GLY A 111 -32.32 14.55 -0.03
C GLY A 111 -32.96 14.30 -1.40
N LEU A 112 -32.16 14.18 -2.47
CA LEU A 112 -32.62 13.85 -3.82
C LEU A 112 -32.31 12.39 -4.15
N ASP A 113 -33.09 11.79 -5.06
CA ASP A 113 -32.79 10.48 -5.64
C ASP A 113 -32.60 10.60 -7.16
N VAL A 114 -31.74 9.75 -7.72
CA VAL A 114 -31.38 9.81 -9.15
C VAL A 114 -32.32 8.89 -9.91
N PRO A 115 -33.08 9.40 -10.90
CA PRO A 115 -33.98 8.58 -11.70
C PRO A 115 -33.19 7.52 -12.49
N GLN A 116 -33.77 6.33 -12.63
CA GLN A 116 -33.21 5.30 -13.49
C GLN A 116 -33.39 5.72 -14.95
N ALA A 117 -32.30 5.77 -15.71
CA ALA A 117 -32.38 5.97 -17.15
C ALA A 117 -32.98 4.69 -17.76
N HIS A 118 -34.25 4.75 -18.14
CA HIS A 118 -34.86 3.76 -19.01
C HIS A 118 -34.44 4.11 -20.44
N LEU A 119 -33.53 3.32 -21.01
CA LEU A 119 -33.21 3.33 -22.44
C LEU A 119 -33.69 2.01 -23.04
#